data_AF-A0A5E4J221-F1
#
_entry.id   AF-A0A5E4J221-F1
#
_cell.length_a   1.000
_cell.length_b   1.000
_cell.length_c   1.000
_cell.angle_alpha   90.00
_cell.angle_beta   90.00
_cell.angle_gamma   90.00
#
_symmetry.space_group_name_H-M   'P 1'
#
loop_
_entity.id
_entity.type
_entity.pdbx_description
1 polymer ?
#
loop_
_entity_poly.entity_id
_entity_poly.type
_entity_poly.pdbx_seq_one_letter_code
_entity_poly.pdbx_strand_id
1 'polypeptide(L)'
;MAQASVFRIFQNDGKADLLLCDPEFLHQRLNAIKWDNEKRFLEKGDNKSDPTPTLNDIEGTHVFHLVAHYRPFVSMGWEYMKVPPQSGVITLNQTMTSEVKFSIPQYGDFFHDMVLHIQFASISAGTYTAPTQPSSAFPANDPDPTPPAEGQSASFTKNTYKLVDSFGNSVSGGASVSNLIRWCEYPGERLLDSVIFRANGNEFDRYTYEDLVMLRKFGILPNKIDGYKRLNGQQSLLECDSGPISTTLTNNQSGSTPATGTADTCQYRKSVSDGAQTPKTTQPALDLYIKLRFWFNENIYLALPSVSVPVGQRDIIINLAAQQYLLQQFMNTYLETTATAGTMTTDSGITSYTISSLTKTYTPLDIATYYGSVANLTVSQCELYTNNIVIEQTVQEIYIKKILFQMIRVYYHQPGVIATASGELLMNTLRSPVEYLWIGFQPTFNQSTSNIEMWREWHHLNKVVYGTINNQQKSFIIQDTTLSSLTKAAANPQAVISQIVPDRYVVEYPTISTIELDVHGIAIFSAFPPQFYNGYLPYHYGGIELRTPDDTGAFMINFAIYPRSYQPSGYMNASRTREFYLKWTTSWMSTTYTVKVIITAIGINFLMLSNGDATLRFTA
;
A
#
# COMPACT_ATOMS: atom_id res chain seq x y z
N MET A 1 6.99 65.62 5.53
CA MET A 1 6.28 65.24 6.77
C MET A 1 5.79 63.82 6.61
N ALA A 2 6.46 62.84 7.23
CA ALA A 2 5.91 61.51 7.39
C ALA A 2 5.41 61.41 8.84
N GLN A 3 4.12 61.61 9.04
CA GLN A 3 3.51 61.42 10.36
C GLN A 3 3.47 59.92 10.64
N ALA A 4 4.01 59.48 11.78
CA ALA A 4 4.08 58.06 12.13
C ALA A 4 2.67 57.45 12.25
N SER A 5 2.50 56.24 11.72
CA SER A 5 1.26 55.45 11.77
C SER A 5 0.80 55.13 13.21
N VAL A 6 -0.49 54.81 13.37
CA VAL A 6 -1.14 54.45 14.65
C VAL A 6 -0.56 53.16 15.25
N PHE A 7 -0.03 52.26 14.42
CA PHE A 7 0.71 51.09 14.88
C PHE A 7 2.18 51.44 15.11
N ARG A 8 2.60 51.45 16.38
CA ARG A 8 4.01 51.45 16.76
C ARG A 8 4.42 50.00 17.01
N ILE A 9 5.52 49.55 16.40
CA ILE A 9 6.25 48.40 16.95
C ILE A 9 6.56 48.79 18.39
N PHE A 10 6.02 48.05 19.36
CA PHE A 10 6.45 48.22 20.74
C PHE A 10 7.92 47.82 20.76
N GLN A 11 8.82 48.80 20.82
CA GLN A 11 10.22 48.59 21.18
C GLN A 11 10.19 48.08 22.61
N ASN A 12 10.13 46.76 22.72
CA ASN A 12 10.28 46.09 23.98
C ASN A 12 11.80 45.98 24.13
N ASP A 13 12.41 46.92 24.86
CA ASP A 13 13.87 47.00 25.04
C ASP A 13 14.34 45.99 26.12
N GLY A 14 13.65 44.85 26.23
CA GLY A 14 13.95 43.82 27.19
C GLY A 14 15.26 43.10 26.85
N LYS A 15 15.94 42.56 27.86
CA LYS A 15 17.14 41.71 27.65
C LYS A 15 16.88 40.51 26.73
N ALA A 16 15.64 40.01 26.70
CA ALA A 16 15.25 38.93 25.79
C ALA A 16 15.12 39.41 24.33
N ASP A 17 14.60 40.61 24.12
CA ASP A 17 14.41 41.18 22.78
C ASP A 17 15.74 41.57 22.13
N LEU A 18 16.74 41.98 22.94
CA LEU A 18 18.12 42.13 22.48
C LEU A 18 18.72 40.82 21.96
N LEU A 19 18.28 39.66 22.43
CA LEU A 19 18.77 38.37 21.90
C LEU A 19 18.05 37.94 20.61
N LEU A 20 16.83 38.43 20.38
CA LEU A 20 15.98 38.00 19.27
C LEU A 20 16.08 38.94 18.06
N CYS A 21 16.05 40.25 18.30
CA CYS A 21 15.94 41.28 17.26
C CYS A 21 17.11 42.28 17.24
N ASP A 22 17.80 42.44 18.38
CA ASP A 22 18.91 43.40 18.61
C ASP A 22 18.85 44.70 17.78
N PRO A 23 17.82 45.54 17.98
CA PRO A 23 17.65 46.75 17.17
C PRO A 23 18.79 47.76 17.38
N GLU A 24 19.43 47.75 18.56
CA GLU A 24 20.56 48.63 18.86
C GLU A 24 21.78 48.24 18.03
N PHE A 25 22.13 46.95 18.00
CA PHE A 25 23.23 46.47 17.18
C PHE A 25 22.98 46.69 15.68
N LEU A 26 21.74 46.46 15.21
CA LEU A 26 21.37 46.77 13.83
C LEU A 26 21.58 48.25 13.50
N HIS A 27 21.10 49.16 14.35
CA HIS A 27 21.26 50.60 14.16
C HIS A 27 22.74 51.02 14.17
N GLN A 28 23.54 50.50 15.10
CA GLN A 28 24.98 50.78 15.16
C GLN A 28 25.68 50.33 13.87
N ARG A 29 25.38 49.12 13.38
CA ARG A 29 25.94 48.61 12.11
C ARG A 29 25.52 49.47 10.92
N LEU A 30 24.24 49.80 10.79
CA LEU A 30 23.74 50.61 9.67
C LEU A 30 24.38 51.99 9.62
N ASN A 31 24.55 52.63 10.77
CA ASN A 31 25.23 53.93 10.88
C ASN A 31 26.72 53.81 10.53
N ALA A 32 27.41 52.77 11.00
CA ALA A 32 28.82 52.54 10.69
C ALA A 32 29.04 52.29 9.18
N ILE A 33 28.18 51.49 8.56
CA ILE A 33 28.25 51.18 7.12
C ILE A 33 27.95 52.43 6.29
N LYS A 34 26.92 53.19 6.66
CA LYS A 34 26.60 54.46 6.01
C LYS A 34 27.78 55.44 6.09
N TRP A 35 28.38 55.57 7.29
CA TRP A 35 29.56 56.43 7.48
C TRP A 35 30.76 56.00 6.64
N ASP A 36 31.06 54.70 6.57
CA ASP A 36 32.16 54.18 5.73
C ASP A 36 31.89 54.41 4.23
N ASN A 37 30.65 54.23 3.78
CA ASN A 37 30.24 54.52 2.41
C ASN A 37 30.40 56.01 2.06
N GLU A 38 29.96 56.91 2.95
CA GLU A 38 30.13 58.37 2.80
C GLU A 38 31.61 58.78 2.81
N LYS A 39 32.43 58.17 3.67
CA LYS A 39 33.87 58.44 3.74
C LYS A 39 34.60 57.98 2.48
N ARG A 40 34.30 56.79 1.96
CA ARG A 40 34.89 56.27 0.71
C ARG A 40 34.57 57.14 -0.49
N PHE A 41 33.35 57.70 -0.54
CA PHE A 41 32.95 58.68 -1.55
C PHE A 41 33.86 59.92 -1.52
N LEU A 42 34.15 60.46 -0.33
CA LEU A 42 34.97 61.66 -0.16
C LEU A 42 36.47 61.43 -0.39
N GLU A 43 37.02 60.28 0.01
CA GLU A 43 38.48 60.04 0.02
C GLU A 43 39.03 59.33 -1.23
N LYS A 44 38.23 58.49 -1.92
CA LYS A 44 38.71 57.65 -3.03
C LYS A 44 38.13 57.99 -4.39
N GLY A 45 37.27 59.01 -4.50
CA GLY A 45 36.56 59.33 -5.74
C GLY A 45 35.65 58.20 -6.22
N ASP A 46 35.23 57.31 -5.31
CA ASP A 46 34.37 56.18 -5.61
C ASP A 46 32.94 56.68 -5.81
N ASN A 47 32.48 56.72 -7.06
CA ASN A 47 31.23 57.34 -7.50
C ASN A 47 29.98 56.49 -7.16
N LYS A 48 29.86 55.97 -5.94
CA LYS A 48 28.59 55.40 -5.46
C LYS A 48 27.60 56.53 -5.24
N SER A 49 26.53 56.58 -6.05
CA SER A 49 25.50 57.63 -6.02
C SER A 49 24.60 57.59 -4.78
N ASP A 50 24.66 56.52 -3.99
CA ASP A 50 23.82 56.30 -2.81
C ASP A 50 24.67 55.73 -1.63
N PRO A 51 24.78 56.45 -0.49
CA PRO A 51 25.51 55.99 0.69
C PRO A 51 24.74 54.98 1.55
N THR A 52 23.48 54.68 1.23
CA THR A 52 22.64 53.80 2.04
C THR A 52 23.17 52.35 2.10
N PRO A 53 23.07 51.66 3.25
CA PRO A 53 23.41 50.25 3.35
C PRO A 53 22.55 49.39 2.42
N THR A 54 23.13 48.35 1.84
CA THR A 54 22.40 47.40 0.98
C THR A 54 21.64 46.37 1.81
N LEU A 55 20.69 45.66 1.19
CA LEU A 55 19.99 44.54 1.85
C LEU A 55 20.97 43.44 2.30
N ASN A 56 22.01 43.16 1.52
CA ASN A 56 23.07 42.20 1.90
C ASN A 56 23.81 42.63 3.18
N ASP A 57 23.96 43.95 3.41
CA ASP A 57 24.62 44.47 4.61
C ASP A 57 23.78 44.22 5.88
N ILE A 58 22.44 44.30 5.74
CA ILE A 58 21.46 43.96 6.78
C ILE A 58 21.47 42.44 7.01
N GLU A 59 21.33 41.66 5.94
CA GLU A 59 21.28 40.19 5.97
C GLU A 59 22.56 39.54 6.47
N GLY A 60 23.68 40.28 6.46
CA GLY A 60 24.91 39.84 7.12
C GLY A 60 24.76 39.56 8.62
N THR A 61 23.72 40.10 9.29
CA THR A 61 23.44 39.75 10.70
C THR A 61 21.96 39.56 11.05
N HIS A 62 21.01 40.18 10.33
CA HIS A 62 19.58 40.11 10.64
C HIS A 62 18.80 39.45 9.52
N VAL A 63 17.81 38.62 9.86
CA VAL A 63 16.91 38.02 8.86
C VAL A 63 15.85 39.04 8.47
N PHE A 64 15.72 39.33 7.17
CA PHE A 64 14.70 40.24 6.68
C PHE A 64 13.59 39.48 5.95
N HIS A 65 12.39 39.46 6.56
CA HIS A 65 11.29 38.59 6.11
C HIS A 65 10.55 39.10 4.86
N LEU A 66 10.73 40.36 4.47
CA LEU A 66 10.00 41.00 3.37
C LEU A 66 10.87 41.18 2.11
N VAL A 67 11.78 40.24 1.85
CA VAL A 67 12.59 40.24 0.62
C VAL A 67 12.44 38.94 -0.13
N ALA A 68 12.24 39.07 -1.44
CA ALA A 68 12.21 37.96 -2.38
C ALA A 68 13.58 37.77 -3.05
N HIS A 69 14.59 37.38 -2.25
CA HIS A 69 15.88 37.01 -2.82
C HIS A 69 15.75 35.73 -3.66
N TYR A 70 16.36 35.73 -4.84
CA TYR A 70 16.53 34.53 -5.65
C TYR A 70 17.92 34.51 -6.27
N ARG A 71 18.41 33.31 -6.59
CA ARG A 71 19.66 33.13 -7.35
C ARG A 71 19.29 32.69 -8.76
N PRO A 72 19.80 33.35 -9.82
CA PRO A 72 19.63 32.81 -11.17
C PRO A 72 20.25 31.41 -11.22
N PHE A 73 19.48 30.45 -11.73
CA PHE A 73 19.92 29.06 -11.86
C PHE A 73 20.55 28.84 -13.24
N VAL A 74 21.37 27.79 -13.35
CA VAL A 74 21.93 27.37 -14.65
C VAL A 74 20.80 26.88 -15.54
N SER A 75 20.75 27.35 -16.78
CA SER A 75 19.78 26.91 -17.78
C SER A 75 19.77 25.38 -17.90
N MET A 76 18.61 24.80 -17.61
CA MET A 76 18.38 23.36 -17.68
C MET A 76 17.01 23.08 -18.26
N GLY A 77 16.90 22.00 -19.04
CA GLY A 77 15.66 21.47 -19.58
C GLY A 77 15.56 19.98 -19.29
N TRP A 78 14.35 19.43 -19.36
CA TRP A 78 14.14 17.99 -19.19
C TRP A 78 13.00 17.48 -20.07
N GLU A 79 13.12 16.22 -20.50
CA GLU A 79 12.13 15.55 -21.35
C GLU A 79 12.09 14.05 -21.05
N TYR A 80 10.91 13.46 -21.06
CA TYR A 80 10.75 12.01 -20.98
C TYR A 80 10.94 11.35 -22.34
N MET A 81 11.75 10.30 -22.37
CA MET A 81 11.91 9.42 -23.51
C MET A 81 11.30 8.05 -23.22
N LYS A 82 10.67 7.46 -24.23
CA LYS A 82 10.18 6.07 -24.18
C LYS A 82 11.27 5.12 -24.67
N VAL A 83 11.54 4.08 -23.90
CA VAL A 83 12.54 3.06 -24.19
C VAL A 83 11.86 1.70 -24.30
N PRO A 84 11.88 1.03 -25.46
CA PRO A 84 11.33 -0.31 -25.61
C PRO A 84 12.23 -1.36 -24.93
N PRO A 85 11.67 -2.53 -24.56
CA PRO A 85 12.47 -3.65 -24.07
C PRO A 85 13.39 -4.20 -25.18
N GLN A 86 14.51 -4.79 -24.78
CA GLN A 86 15.40 -5.52 -25.70
C GLN A 86 14.80 -6.84 -26.18
N SER A 87 13.96 -7.45 -25.33
CA SER A 87 13.23 -8.69 -25.64
C SER A 87 11.97 -8.39 -26.46
N GLY A 88 11.56 -9.33 -27.32
CA GLY A 88 10.33 -9.23 -28.14
C GLY A 88 9.03 -9.35 -27.33
N VAL A 89 8.04 -10.08 -27.84
CA VAL A 89 6.74 -10.26 -27.18
C VAL A 89 6.91 -10.82 -25.76
N ILE A 90 6.47 -10.08 -24.74
CA ILE A 90 6.53 -10.48 -23.33
C ILE A 90 5.26 -11.25 -23.00
N THR A 91 5.39 -12.49 -22.52
CA THR A 91 4.30 -13.28 -21.96
C THR A 91 4.69 -13.67 -20.55
N LEU A 92 3.78 -13.53 -19.58
CA LEU A 92 4.04 -14.00 -18.23
C LEU A 92 3.91 -15.51 -18.16
N ASN A 93 4.93 -16.16 -17.60
CA ASN A 93 4.87 -17.57 -17.26
C ASN A 93 3.93 -17.80 -16.05
N GLN A 94 3.25 -18.95 -16.01
CA GLN A 94 2.33 -19.26 -14.91
C GLN A 94 3.05 -19.45 -13.57
N THR A 95 4.22 -20.08 -13.61
CA THR A 95 4.93 -20.56 -12.40
C THR A 95 6.35 -20.01 -12.26
N MET A 96 6.93 -19.44 -13.31
CA MET A 96 8.31 -18.94 -13.31
C MET A 96 8.37 -17.43 -13.50
N THR A 97 9.46 -16.83 -13.03
CA THR A 97 9.75 -15.41 -13.30
C THR A 97 10.13 -15.21 -14.77
N SER A 98 9.86 -14.01 -15.29
CA SER A 98 10.16 -13.65 -16.68
C SER A 98 11.03 -12.40 -16.70
N GLU A 99 12.20 -12.46 -17.35
CA GLU A 99 13.14 -11.34 -17.39
C GLU A 99 12.81 -10.37 -18.54
N VAL A 100 12.78 -9.07 -18.23
CA VAL A 100 12.66 -7.98 -19.20
C VAL A 100 13.82 -7.03 -19.00
N LYS A 101 14.52 -6.73 -20.09
CA LYS A 101 15.72 -5.90 -20.07
C LYS A 101 15.52 -4.63 -20.90
N PHE A 102 15.89 -3.49 -20.35
CA PHE A 102 15.89 -2.19 -21.03
C PHE A 102 17.31 -1.63 -21.07
N SER A 103 17.75 -1.14 -22.23
CA SER A 103 19.03 -0.46 -22.35
C SER A 103 18.79 1.04 -22.46
N ILE A 104 19.39 1.81 -21.56
CA ILE A 104 19.14 3.25 -21.48
C ILE A 104 19.87 3.94 -22.65
N PRO A 105 19.18 4.62 -23.58
CA PRO A 105 19.82 5.32 -24.69
C PRO A 105 20.56 6.57 -24.20
N GLN A 106 21.57 7.03 -24.95
CA GLN A 106 22.20 8.33 -24.71
C GLN A 106 21.41 9.42 -25.40
N TYR A 107 20.81 10.28 -24.57
CA TYR A 107 20.00 11.41 -25.01
C TYR A 107 20.31 12.65 -24.17
N GLY A 108 19.97 12.62 -22.88
CA GLY A 108 20.31 13.70 -21.95
C GLY A 108 21.76 13.65 -21.45
N ASP A 109 22.19 14.78 -20.89
CA ASP A 109 23.44 14.89 -20.14
C ASP A 109 23.35 14.12 -18.82
N PHE A 110 22.16 14.10 -18.22
CA PHE A 110 21.82 13.30 -17.05
C PHE A 110 20.51 12.55 -17.28
N PHE A 111 20.30 11.47 -16.55
CA PHE A 111 18.99 10.85 -16.40
C PHE A 111 18.58 10.82 -14.93
N HIS A 112 17.29 11.07 -14.69
CA HIS A 112 16.65 11.10 -13.38
C HIS A 112 15.63 9.97 -13.30
N ASP A 113 14.39 10.29 -12.93
CA ASP A 113 13.36 9.34 -12.59
C ASP A 113 12.94 8.48 -13.77
N MET A 114 12.57 7.25 -13.44
CA MET A 114 12.14 6.24 -14.38
C MET A 114 10.82 5.63 -13.96
N VAL A 115 9.95 5.38 -14.94
CA VAL A 115 8.64 4.75 -14.75
C VAL A 115 8.47 3.63 -15.76
N LEU A 116 8.17 2.42 -15.28
CA LEU A 116 7.78 1.31 -16.13
C LEU A 116 6.29 1.42 -16.47
N HIS A 117 5.96 1.53 -17.75
CA HIS A 117 4.61 1.36 -18.24
C HIS A 117 4.44 -0.09 -18.70
N ILE A 118 3.44 -0.78 -18.15
CA ILE A 118 3.05 -2.11 -18.60
C ILE A 118 1.53 -2.22 -18.67
N GLN A 119 1.03 -2.68 -19.82
CA GLN A 119 -0.38 -2.91 -20.07
C GLN A 119 -0.63 -4.41 -20.28
N PHE A 120 -1.54 -4.95 -19.48
CA PHE A 120 -2.04 -6.32 -19.65
C PHE A 120 -3.34 -6.34 -20.44
N ALA A 121 -3.53 -7.35 -21.29
CA ALA A 121 -4.80 -7.58 -21.95
C ALA A 121 -5.91 -7.99 -20.95
N SER A 122 -7.17 -7.85 -21.36
CA SER A 122 -8.31 -8.36 -20.58
C SER A 122 -8.21 -9.86 -20.37
N ILE A 123 -8.63 -10.35 -19.20
CA ILE A 123 -8.52 -11.76 -18.84
C ILE A 123 -9.76 -12.27 -18.11
N SER A 124 -10.09 -13.54 -18.35
CA SER A 124 -11.22 -14.26 -17.76
C SER A 124 -10.76 -15.63 -17.28
N ALA A 125 -11.44 -16.19 -16.28
CA ALA A 125 -11.19 -17.58 -15.87
C ALA A 125 -11.75 -18.56 -16.92
N GLY A 126 -11.09 -19.71 -17.10
CA GLY A 126 -11.63 -20.79 -17.91
C GLY A 126 -12.91 -21.37 -17.33
N THR A 127 -13.62 -22.14 -18.15
CA THR A 127 -14.86 -22.81 -17.75
C THR A 127 -14.60 -24.16 -17.08
N TYR A 128 -15.45 -24.53 -16.12
CA TYR A 128 -15.58 -25.87 -15.56
C TYR A 128 -17.03 -26.35 -15.68
N THR A 129 -17.25 -27.65 -15.45
CA THR A 129 -18.60 -28.24 -15.50
C THR A 129 -19.22 -28.22 -14.10
N ALA A 130 -20.41 -27.64 -13.96
CA ALA A 130 -21.15 -27.63 -12.70
C ALA A 130 -21.54 -29.06 -12.28
N PRO A 131 -21.51 -29.39 -10.97
CA PRO A 131 -21.87 -30.72 -10.50
C PRO A 131 -23.32 -31.09 -10.85
N THR A 132 -23.56 -32.36 -11.14
CA THR A 132 -24.91 -32.90 -11.36
C THR A 132 -25.52 -33.41 -10.05
N GLN A 133 -26.85 -33.38 -9.95
CA GLN A 133 -27.58 -33.94 -8.83
C GLN A 133 -27.93 -35.41 -9.11
N PRO A 134 -27.72 -36.35 -8.18
CA PRO A 134 -27.09 -36.19 -6.87
C PRO A 134 -25.56 -36.39 -6.92
N SER A 135 -24.82 -35.57 -6.18
CA SER A 135 -23.37 -35.71 -5.91
C SER A 135 -23.03 -35.17 -4.53
N SER A 136 -21.80 -35.38 -4.05
CA SER A 136 -21.35 -34.84 -2.75
C SER A 136 -21.41 -33.30 -2.70
N ALA A 137 -21.16 -32.64 -3.83
CA ALA A 137 -21.22 -31.19 -3.96
C ALA A 137 -22.63 -30.66 -4.32
N PHE A 138 -23.51 -31.51 -4.86
CA PHE A 138 -24.91 -31.18 -5.15
C PHE A 138 -25.85 -32.34 -4.71
N PRO A 139 -26.22 -32.40 -3.42
CA PRO A 139 -26.98 -33.51 -2.85
C PRO A 139 -28.39 -33.66 -3.43
N ALA A 140 -28.97 -34.86 -3.32
CA ALA A 140 -30.39 -35.06 -3.60
C ALA A 140 -31.27 -34.23 -2.66
N ASN A 141 -32.43 -33.77 -3.14
CA ASN A 141 -33.42 -33.15 -2.27
C ASN A 141 -33.96 -34.17 -1.26
N ASP A 142 -34.23 -33.72 -0.04
CA ASP A 142 -34.89 -34.55 0.97
C ASP A 142 -36.26 -35.01 0.45
N PRO A 143 -36.65 -36.27 0.70
CA PRO A 143 -37.97 -36.76 0.34
C PRO A 143 -39.06 -35.97 1.08
N ASP A 144 -40.29 -36.04 0.56
CA ASP A 144 -41.42 -35.45 1.27
C ASP A 144 -41.61 -36.10 2.64
N PRO A 145 -41.92 -35.32 3.68
CA PRO A 145 -42.06 -35.85 5.04
C PRO A 145 -43.26 -36.80 5.13
N THR A 146 -43.09 -37.90 5.87
CA THR A 146 -44.12 -38.92 6.02
C THR A 146 -45.28 -38.41 6.89
N PRO A 147 -46.54 -38.49 6.44
CA PRO A 147 -47.70 -38.04 7.22
C PRO A 147 -47.78 -38.72 8.60
N PRO A 148 -48.11 -37.99 9.68
CA PRO A 148 -48.38 -38.61 10.98
C PRO A 148 -49.68 -39.39 10.94
N ALA A 149 -49.85 -40.30 11.91
CA ALA A 149 -51.10 -41.03 12.11
C ALA A 149 -52.28 -40.08 12.39
N GLU A 150 -53.50 -40.57 12.15
CA GLU A 150 -54.75 -39.83 12.39
C GLU A 150 -54.79 -39.22 13.81
N GLY A 151 -55.07 -37.92 13.89
CA GLY A 151 -55.13 -37.17 15.15
C GLY A 151 -53.77 -36.82 15.77
N GLN A 152 -52.66 -37.08 15.08
CA GLN A 152 -51.30 -36.75 15.55
C GLN A 152 -50.67 -35.58 14.77
N SER A 153 -49.74 -34.92 15.44
CA SER A 153 -48.89 -33.85 14.88
C SER A 153 -47.43 -34.29 14.86
N ALA A 154 -46.71 -34.02 13.77
CA ALA A 154 -45.28 -34.32 13.66
C ALA A 154 -44.51 -33.11 13.12
N SER A 155 -43.35 -32.82 13.72
CA SER A 155 -42.43 -31.81 13.19
C SER A 155 -41.66 -32.38 11.99
N PHE A 156 -41.42 -31.54 10.99
CA PHE A 156 -40.61 -31.91 9.83
C PHE A 156 -39.56 -30.83 9.54
N THR A 157 -38.46 -31.28 8.95
CA THR A 157 -37.45 -30.44 8.31
C THR A 157 -37.16 -31.04 6.95
N LYS A 158 -37.29 -30.24 5.89
CA LYS A 158 -37.01 -30.64 4.50
C LYS A 158 -35.97 -29.71 3.90
N ASN A 159 -34.86 -30.26 3.44
CA ASN A 159 -33.85 -29.52 2.70
C ASN A 159 -34.03 -29.72 1.19
N THR A 160 -34.01 -28.61 0.46
CA THR A 160 -33.96 -28.60 -0.99
C THR A 160 -32.72 -27.84 -1.44
N TYR A 161 -32.09 -28.34 -2.50
CA TYR A 161 -30.81 -27.87 -2.98
C TYR A 161 -30.94 -27.31 -4.38
N LYS A 162 -30.22 -26.22 -4.64
CA LYS A 162 -30.12 -25.60 -5.96
C LYS A 162 -28.74 -25.00 -6.14
N LEU A 163 -28.20 -25.05 -7.35
CA LEU A 163 -27.01 -24.29 -7.68
C LEU A 163 -27.40 -22.89 -8.14
N VAL A 164 -26.71 -21.89 -7.59
CA VAL A 164 -26.86 -20.49 -7.97
C VAL A 164 -25.50 -19.86 -8.25
N ASP A 165 -25.46 -18.84 -9.11
CA ASP A 165 -24.28 -18.01 -9.28
C ASP A 165 -24.16 -16.96 -8.16
N SER A 166 -23.04 -16.23 -8.13
CA SER A 166 -22.79 -15.17 -7.14
C SER A 166 -23.78 -14.00 -7.20
N PHE A 167 -24.57 -13.91 -8.28
CA PHE A 167 -25.59 -12.89 -8.49
C PHE A 167 -27.01 -13.41 -8.16
N GLY A 168 -27.15 -14.69 -7.79
CA GLY A 168 -28.42 -15.33 -7.43
C GLY A 168 -29.17 -15.97 -8.60
N ASN A 169 -28.58 -16.04 -9.80
CA ASN A 169 -29.19 -16.73 -10.93
C ASN A 169 -29.02 -18.24 -10.81
N SER A 170 -29.96 -19.01 -11.38
CA SER A 170 -29.97 -20.47 -11.27
C SER A 170 -28.99 -21.11 -12.23
N VAL A 171 -28.22 -22.09 -11.77
CA VAL A 171 -27.27 -22.88 -12.59
C VAL A 171 -27.78 -24.31 -12.70
N SER A 172 -27.87 -24.86 -13.91
CA SER A 172 -28.21 -26.27 -14.11
C SER A 172 -27.01 -27.18 -13.85
N GLY A 173 -27.26 -28.37 -13.30
CA GLY A 173 -26.23 -29.39 -13.17
C GLY A 173 -25.69 -29.81 -14.55
N GLY A 174 -24.37 -29.89 -14.69
CA GLY A 174 -23.70 -30.16 -15.97
C GLY A 174 -23.51 -28.94 -16.88
N ALA A 175 -23.94 -27.73 -16.46
CA ALA A 175 -23.68 -26.52 -17.23
C ALA A 175 -22.19 -26.15 -17.24
N SER A 176 -21.74 -25.50 -18.31
CA SER A 176 -20.41 -24.87 -18.36
C SER A 176 -20.46 -23.51 -17.67
N VAL A 177 -19.70 -23.37 -16.59
CA VAL A 177 -19.66 -22.16 -15.74
C VAL A 177 -18.21 -21.70 -15.59
N SER A 178 -17.99 -20.40 -15.44
CA SER A 178 -16.66 -19.83 -15.15
C SER A 178 -16.64 -19.18 -13.78
N ASN A 179 -15.50 -19.25 -13.12
CA ASN A 179 -15.24 -18.49 -11.90
C ASN A 179 -15.05 -17.00 -12.22
N LEU A 180 -15.19 -16.16 -11.20
CA LEU A 180 -14.79 -14.76 -11.27
C LEU A 180 -13.28 -14.68 -11.12
N ILE A 181 -12.65 -13.62 -11.62
CA ILE A 181 -11.21 -13.38 -11.48
C ILE A 181 -10.97 -12.00 -10.90
N ARG A 182 -9.89 -11.87 -10.14
CA ARG A 182 -9.42 -10.61 -9.54
C ARG A 182 -7.90 -10.54 -9.57
N TRP A 183 -7.38 -9.33 -9.46
CA TRP A 183 -5.97 -9.07 -9.21
C TRP A 183 -5.65 -9.10 -7.71
N CYS A 184 -4.39 -9.37 -7.37
CA CYS A 184 -3.89 -9.11 -6.02
C CYS A 184 -3.93 -7.62 -5.69
N GLU A 185 -3.89 -7.29 -4.41
CA GLU A 185 -3.71 -5.91 -3.95
C GLU A 185 -2.33 -5.42 -4.36
N TYR A 186 -2.25 -4.17 -4.83
CA TYR A 186 -1.02 -3.55 -5.36
C TYR A 186 -0.28 -4.44 -6.39
N PRO A 187 -0.92 -4.83 -7.50
CA PRO A 187 -0.33 -5.75 -8.48
C PRO A 187 0.97 -5.19 -9.09
N GLY A 188 1.11 -3.86 -9.20
CA GLY A 188 2.35 -3.22 -9.65
C GLY A 188 3.55 -3.48 -8.73
N GLU A 189 3.36 -3.54 -7.41
CA GLU A 189 4.43 -3.88 -6.47
C GLU A 189 4.80 -5.36 -6.59
N ARG A 190 3.79 -6.24 -6.63
CA ARG A 190 4.00 -7.69 -6.69
C ARG A 190 4.60 -8.15 -8.01
N LEU A 191 4.32 -7.43 -9.10
CA LEU A 191 4.83 -7.74 -10.43
C LEU A 191 6.36 -7.65 -10.49
N LEU A 192 6.95 -6.69 -9.78
CA LEU A 192 8.40 -6.46 -9.78
C LEU A 192 9.07 -7.38 -8.75
N ASP A 193 9.32 -8.64 -9.11
CA ASP A 193 10.00 -9.59 -8.22
C ASP A 193 11.39 -9.07 -7.82
N SER A 194 12.16 -8.61 -8.82
CA SER A 194 13.36 -7.82 -8.58
C SER A 194 13.66 -6.84 -9.72
N VAL A 195 14.26 -5.72 -9.35
CA VAL A 195 14.72 -4.67 -10.27
C VAL A 195 16.20 -4.42 -9.99
N ILE A 196 17.00 -4.46 -11.05
CA ILE A 196 18.46 -4.36 -10.97
C ILE A 196 18.91 -3.25 -11.91
N PHE A 197 19.73 -2.33 -11.40
CA PHE A 197 20.49 -1.41 -12.22
C PHE A 197 21.91 -1.96 -12.40
N ARG A 198 22.23 -2.34 -13.64
CA ARG A 198 23.54 -2.87 -14.02
C ARG A 198 24.27 -1.86 -14.90
N ALA A 199 25.50 -1.53 -14.51
CA ALA A 199 26.38 -0.68 -15.29
C ALA A 199 27.77 -1.33 -15.41
N ASN A 200 28.38 -1.29 -16.60
CA ASN A 200 29.72 -1.85 -16.87
C ASN A 200 29.88 -3.33 -16.42
N GLY A 201 28.79 -4.11 -16.55
CA GLY A 201 28.73 -5.51 -16.10
C GLY A 201 28.52 -5.71 -14.59
N ASN A 202 28.61 -4.67 -13.79
CA ASN A 202 28.45 -4.70 -12.33
C ASN A 202 27.05 -4.27 -11.91
N GLU A 203 26.53 -4.89 -10.84
CA GLU A 203 25.27 -4.48 -10.23
C GLU A 203 25.52 -3.32 -9.26
N PHE A 204 24.86 -2.19 -9.50
CA PHE A 204 25.03 -1.00 -8.66
C PHE A 204 24.02 -0.98 -7.52
N ASP A 205 22.79 -1.36 -7.83
CA ASP A 205 21.71 -1.43 -6.85
C ASP A 205 20.66 -2.43 -7.32
N ARG A 206 20.04 -3.07 -6.34
CA ARG A 206 18.99 -4.06 -6.54
C ARG A 206 17.98 -3.92 -5.43
N TYR A 207 16.70 -3.91 -5.79
CA TYR A 207 15.62 -4.06 -4.84
C TYR A 207 14.61 -5.09 -5.34
N THR A 208 13.75 -5.53 -4.43
CA THR A 208 12.73 -6.56 -4.62
C THR A 208 11.35 -5.98 -4.33
N TYR A 209 10.29 -6.77 -4.56
CA TYR A 209 8.94 -6.38 -4.17
C TYR A 209 8.83 -6.08 -2.66
N GLU A 210 9.66 -6.69 -1.81
CA GLU A 210 9.62 -6.53 -0.35
C GLU A 210 9.99 -5.10 0.06
N ASP A 211 10.97 -4.53 -0.66
CA ASP A 211 11.41 -3.15 -0.45
C ASP A 211 10.36 -2.15 -0.91
N LEU A 212 9.65 -2.46 -1.99
CA LEU A 212 8.53 -1.64 -2.45
C LEU A 212 7.40 -1.64 -1.43
N VAL A 213 7.10 -2.80 -0.82
CA VAL A 213 6.11 -2.92 0.24
C VAL A 213 6.51 -2.08 1.46
N MET A 214 7.77 -2.16 1.90
CA MET A 214 8.29 -1.33 3.00
C MET A 214 8.26 0.16 2.66
N LEU A 215 8.69 0.51 1.44
CA LEU A 215 8.70 1.88 0.95
C LEU A 215 7.29 2.46 0.81
N ARG A 216 6.28 1.66 0.45
CA ARG A 216 4.88 2.08 0.50
C ARG A 216 4.44 2.39 1.92
N LYS A 217 4.70 1.46 2.85
CA LYS A 217 4.24 1.56 4.24
C LYS A 217 4.87 2.74 4.99
N PHE A 218 6.15 3.02 4.75
CA PHE A 218 6.89 4.08 5.46
C PHE A 218 7.13 5.35 4.65
N GLY A 219 7.26 5.26 3.32
CA GLY A 219 7.76 6.35 2.48
C GLY A 219 6.73 7.07 1.62
N ILE A 220 5.54 6.50 1.41
CA ILE A 220 4.51 7.12 0.56
C ILE A 220 3.51 7.90 1.42
N LEU A 221 3.66 9.22 1.40
CA LEU A 221 2.87 10.14 2.22
C LEU A 221 1.36 10.09 1.90
N PRO A 222 0.49 10.39 2.89
CA PRO A 222 -0.97 10.33 2.72
C PRO A 222 -1.50 11.20 1.56
N ASN A 223 -0.91 12.36 1.29
CA ASN A 223 -1.31 13.23 0.18
C ASN A 223 -0.95 12.69 -1.21
N LYS A 224 -0.10 11.66 -1.31
CA LYS A 224 0.32 11.02 -2.57
C LYS A 224 -0.20 9.60 -2.72
N ILE A 225 -0.85 9.04 -1.70
CA ILE A 225 -1.27 7.64 -1.68
C ILE A 225 -2.28 7.32 -2.79
N ASP A 226 -3.20 8.24 -3.12
CA ASP A 226 -4.21 7.97 -4.15
C ASP A 226 -3.62 7.95 -5.55
N GLY A 227 -2.63 8.82 -5.83
CA GLY A 227 -1.83 8.73 -7.04
C GLY A 227 -1.06 7.42 -7.10
N TYR A 228 -0.42 7.04 -5.99
CA TYR A 228 0.33 5.78 -5.89
C TYR A 228 -0.56 4.54 -6.12
N LYS A 229 -1.79 4.54 -5.60
CA LYS A 229 -2.77 3.47 -5.83
C LYS A 229 -3.10 3.33 -7.31
N ARG A 230 -3.38 4.43 -8.01
CA ARG A 230 -3.66 4.43 -9.46
C ARG A 230 -2.48 3.90 -10.27
N LEU A 231 -1.27 4.35 -9.96
CA LEU A 231 -0.03 3.94 -10.63
C LEU A 231 0.24 2.43 -10.50
N ASN A 232 -0.08 1.84 -9.35
CA ASN A 232 0.16 0.42 -9.06
C ASN A 232 -1.06 -0.48 -9.29
N GLY A 233 -2.15 0.02 -9.89
CA GLY A 233 -3.36 -0.77 -10.17
C GLY A 233 -4.17 -1.15 -8.93
N GLN A 234 -4.04 -0.41 -7.83
CA GLN A 234 -4.87 -0.57 -6.64
C GLN A 234 -6.18 0.20 -6.78
N GLN A 235 -7.29 -0.48 -6.51
CA GLN A 235 -8.61 0.14 -6.52
C GLN A 235 -8.75 1.29 -5.52
N SER A 236 -9.54 2.29 -5.91
CA SER A 236 -9.93 3.41 -5.04
C SER A 236 -11.33 3.19 -4.50
N LEU A 237 -11.63 3.76 -3.34
CA LEU A 237 -12.97 3.77 -2.77
C LEU A 237 -13.80 4.87 -3.44
N LEU A 238 -14.99 4.50 -3.91
CA LEU A 238 -15.98 5.39 -4.48
C LEU A 238 -17.03 5.70 -3.41
N GLU A 239 -17.33 6.98 -3.20
CA GLU A 239 -18.40 7.39 -2.28
C GLU A 239 -19.76 7.28 -2.96
N CYS A 240 -20.74 6.71 -2.25
CA CYS A 240 -22.13 6.67 -2.68
C CYS A 240 -23.04 7.13 -1.53
N ASP A 241 -24.01 7.97 -1.86
CA ASP A 241 -25.03 8.47 -0.94
C ASP A 241 -26.34 7.71 -1.14
N SER A 242 -27.04 7.41 -0.05
CA SER A 242 -28.39 6.85 -0.10
C SER A 242 -29.43 7.93 -0.39
N GLY A 243 -30.67 7.51 -0.69
CA GLY A 243 -31.81 8.43 -0.61
C GLY A 243 -31.97 9.04 0.80
N PRO A 244 -32.66 10.19 0.92
CA PRO A 244 -32.89 10.86 2.21
C PRO A 244 -33.77 10.01 3.12
N ILE A 245 -33.47 10.03 4.42
CA ILE A 245 -34.12 9.26 5.47
C ILE A 245 -34.54 10.23 6.57
N SER A 246 -35.78 10.10 7.05
CA SER A 246 -36.28 10.88 8.19
C SER A 246 -35.79 10.25 9.50
N THR A 247 -35.18 11.03 10.38
CA THR A 247 -34.90 10.63 11.76
C THR A 247 -35.86 11.34 12.70
N THR A 248 -36.67 10.55 13.43
CA THR A 248 -37.57 11.08 14.45
C THR A 248 -36.91 10.96 15.82
N LEU A 249 -36.74 12.07 16.51
CA LEU A 249 -36.37 12.07 17.93
C LEU A 249 -37.59 11.63 18.76
N THR A 250 -37.58 10.40 19.27
CA THR A 250 -38.61 9.93 20.22
C THR A 250 -38.15 10.23 21.65
N ASN A 251 -38.98 10.91 22.45
CA ASN A 251 -38.77 10.91 23.90
C ASN A 251 -39.11 9.51 24.45
N ASN A 252 -38.37 9.05 25.46
CA ASN A 252 -38.58 7.73 26.05
C ASN A 252 -39.63 7.79 27.18
N GLN A 253 -40.76 8.49 26.96
CA GLN A 253 -41.86 8.54 27.92
C GLN A 253 -43.01 7.64 27.47
N SER A 254 -43.25 6.58 28.23
CA SER A 254 -44.43 5.72 28.10
C SER A 254 -45.71 6.53 28.34
N GLY A 255 -46.52 6.76 27.31
CA GLY A 255 -47.93 7.11 27.46
C GLY A 255 -48.37 8.55 27.15
N SER A 256 -47.54 9.41 26.55
CA SER A 256 -47.98 10.69 26.00
C SER A 256 -47.94 10.68 24.48
N THR A 257 -49.00 11.21 23.86
CA THR A 257 -49.13 11.41 22.40
C THR A 257 -47.81 11.91 21.81
N PRO A 258 -47.35 11.38 20.64
CA PRO A 258 -46.08 11.79 20.07
C PRO A 258 -46.07 13.32 19.98
N ALA A 259 -45.19 13.97 20.73
CA ALA A 259 -44.86 15.35 20.43
C ALA A 259 -44.46 15.36 18.97
N THR A 260 -45.04 16.26 18.17
CA THR A 260 -44.73 16.46 16.75
C THR A 260 -43.23 16.75 16.65
N GLY A 261 -42.42 15.69 16.58
CA GLY A 261 -40.98 15.77 16.68
C GLY A 261 -40.48 16.45 15.43
N THR A 262 -39.64 17.47 15.60
CA THR A 262 -38.89 18.08 14.51
C THR A 262 -38.14 16.95 13.80
N ALA A 263 -38.63 16.54 12.62
CA ALA A 263 -37.98 15.54 11.80
C ALA A 263 -36.73 16.18 11.20
N ASP A 264 -35.56 15.62 11.52
CA ASP A 264 -34.34 15.96 10.79
C ASP A 264 -34.19 14.96 9.63
N THR A 265 -33.57 15.40 8.55
CA THR A 265 -33.34 14.58 7.36
C THR A 265 -31.87 14.24 7.26
N CYS A 266 -31.54 12.95 7.27
CA CYS A 266 -30.17 12.47 7.10
C CYS A 266 -30.07 11.49 5.92
N GLN A 267 -28.85 11.08 5.57
CA GLN A 267 -28.60 10.06 4.54
C GLN A 267 -27.44 9.16 4.96
N TYR A 268 -27.43 7.91 4.51
CA TYR A 268 -26.27 7.04 4.65
C TYR A 268 -25.23 7.39 3.58
N ARG A 269 -23.98 7.54 3.99
CA ARG A 269 -22.84 7.51 3.08
C ARG A 269 -22.16 6.15 3.19
N LYS A 270 -21.95 5.49 2.05
CA LYS A 270 -21.26 4.21 1.94
C LYS A 270 -20.10 4.34 0.96
N SER A 271 -19.13 3.44 1.08
CA SER A 271 -18.02 3.35 0.15
C SER A 271 -18.04 2.01 -0.57
N VAL A 272 -17.86 2.03 -1.89
CA VAL A 272 -17.83 0.85 -2.76
C VAL A 272 -16.54 0.83 -3.58
N SER A 273 -16.12 -0.34 -4.06
CA SER A 273 -14.93 -0.48 -4.90
C SER A 273 -15.25 -1.28 -6.17
N ASP A 274 -14.77 -0.81 -7.32
CA ASP A 274 -15.00 -1.43 -8.63
C ASP A 274 -13.70 -1.55 -9.45
N GLY A 275 -12.57 -1.77 -8.79
CA GLY A 275 -11.28 -1.85 -9.46
C GLY A 275 -10.84 -3.27 -9.80
N ALA A 276 -9.52 -3.42 -9.99
CA ALA A 276 -8.87 -4.67 -10.37
C ALA A 276 -9.01 -5.78 -9.31
N GLN A 277 -9.16 -5.40 -8.03
CA GLN A 277 -9.29 -6.34 -6.91
C GLN A 277 -10.73 -6.83 -6.70
N THR A 278 -11.73 -6.16 -7.30
CA THR A 278 -13.12 -6.62 -7.28
C THR A 278 -13.27 -7.82 -8.23
N PRO A 279 -13.83 -8.97 -7.78
CA PRO A 279 -14.08 -10.12 -8.65
C PRO A 279 -15.02 -9.78 -9.80
N LYS A 280 -14.59 -10.08 -11.03
CA LYS A 280 -15.37 -9.87 -12.25
C LYS A 280 -15.32 -11.11 -13.13
N THR A 281 -16.31 -11.30 -13.98
CA THR A 281 -16.31 -12.39 -14.98
C THR A 281 -15.18 -12.22 -15.98
N THR A 282 -14.91 -10.96 -16.36
CA THR A 282 -13.79 -10.54 -17.18
C THR A 282 -13.17 -9.31 -16.56
N GLN A 283 -11.87 -9.37 -16.27
CA GLN A 283 -11.12 -8.18 -15.88
C GLN A 283 -10.76 -7.40 -17.14
N PRO A 284 -10.98 -6.07 -17.17
CA PRO A 284 -10.55 -5.24 -18.29
C PRO A 284 -9.02 -5.22 -18.39
N ALA A 285 -8.51 -4.66 -19.50
CA ALA A 285 -7.09 -4.39 -19.62
C ALA A 285 -6.59 -3.56 -18.44
N LEU A 286 -5.44 -3.94 -17.87
CA LEU A 286 -4.87 -3.28 -16.70
C LEU A 286 -3.61 -2.51 -17.11
N ASP A 287 -3.69 -1.19 -16.97
CA ASP A 287 -2.57 -0.26 -17.19
C ASP A 287 -1.85 0.05 -15.88
N LEU A 288 -0.54 -0.18 -15.84
CA LEU A 288 0.31 0.08 -14.68
C LEU A 288 1.45 1.03 -15.06
N TYR A 289 1.72 1.99 -14.18
CA TYR A 289 2.82 2.94 -14.29
C TYR A 289 3.67 2.89 -13.02
N ILE A 290 4.63 1.97 -12.98
CA ILE A 290 5.36 1.62 -11.77
C ILE A 290 6.66 2.42 -11.71
N LYS A 291 6.76 3.36 -10.76
CA LYS A 291 7.97 4.16 -10.54
C LYS A 291 9.10 3.26 -10.03
N LEU A 292 10.26 3.29 -10.71
CA LEU A 292 11.46 2.59 -10.24
C LEU A 292 12.09 3.35 -9.05
N ARG A 293 12.71 2.63 -8.11
CA ARG A 293 13.13 3.17 -6.81
C ARG A 293 14.64 3.13 -6.58
N PHE A 294 15.42 3.74 -7.48
CA PHE A 294 16.84 3.97 -7.26
C PHE A 294 17.09 5.34 -6.59
N TRP A 295 18.28 5.54 -6.02
CA TRP A 295 18.64 6.82 -5.38
C TRP A 295 18.48 8.03 -6.31
N PHE A 296 18.82 7.85 -7.59
CA PHE A 296 18.72 8.88 -8.62
C PHE A 296 17.29 9.11 -9.11
N ASN A 297 16.31 8.27 -8.73
CA ASN A 297 14.90 8.47 -9.06
C ASN A 297 14.13 9.26 -7.99
N GLU A 298 14.71 9.39 -6.79
CA GLU A 298 14.05 10.09 -5.68
C GLU A 298 14.52 11.53 -5.55
N ASN A 299 15.77 11.82 -5.91
CA ASN A 299 16.34 13.15 -5.77
C ASN A 299 17.01 13.63 -7.06
N ILE A 300 16.55 14.78 -7.57
CA ILE A 300 17.09 15.40 -8.78
C ILE A 300 18.56 15.82 -8.62
N TYR A 301 19.01 16.16 -7.41
CA TYR A 301 20.42 16.49 -7.16
C TYR A 301 21.36 15.31 -7.35
N LEU A 302 20.81 14.10 -7.42
CA LEU A 302 21.53 12.83 -7.62
C LEU A 302 21.26 12.22 -9.00
N ALA A 303 20.77 13.01 -9.95
CA ALA A 303 20.64 12.57 -11.34
C ALA A 303 22.00 12.05 -11.85
N LEU A 304 21.96 10.93 -12.56
CA LEU A 304 23.17 10.23 -12.98
C LEU A 304 23.74 10.87 -14.24
N PRO A 305 25.04 11.26 -14.26
CA PRO A 305 25.67 11.79 -15.46
C PRO A 305 25.78 10.69 -16.53
N SER A 306 25.18 10.92 -17.69
CA SER A 306 25.13 9.95 -18.79
C SER A 306 26.54 9.63 -19.33
N VAL A 307 27.48 10.57 -19.27
CA VAL A 307 28.88 10.36 -19.69
C VAL A 307 29.65 9.37 -18.82
N SER A 308 29.24 9.20 -17.55
CA SER A 308 29.96 8.36 -16.60
C SER A 308 29.58 6.88 -16.73
N VAL A 309 28.52 6.58 -17.49
CA VAL A 309 28.11 5.22 -17.80
C VAL A 309 27.85 5.11 -19.32
N PRO A 310 28.83 4.62 -20.09
CA PRO A 310 28.73 4.55 -21.55
C PRO A 310 27.53 3.76 -22.07
N VAL A 311 27.12 4.08 -23.30
CA VAL A 311 26.02 3.40 -24.00
C VAL A 311 26.35 1.92 -24.23
N GLY A 312 25.32 1.07 -24.13
CA GLY A 312 25.45 -0.38 -24.30
C GLY A 312 25.96 -1.11 -23.07
N GLN A 313 26.29 -0.38 -22.00
CA GLN A 313 26.69 -0.94 -20.71
C GLN A 313 25.83 -0.40 -19.55
N ARG A 314 24.61 0.06 -19.81
CA ARG A 314 23.65 0.52 -18.80
C ARG A 314 22.28 -0.08 -19.01
N ASP A 315 21.98 -1.06 -18.17
CA ASP A 315 20.80 -1.89 -18.32
C ASP A 315 19.95 -1.85 -17.04
N ILE A 316 18.65 -1.71 -17.24
CA ILE A 316 17.64 -1.96 -16.23
C ILE A 316 17.08 -3.35 -16.49
N ILE A 317 17.31 -4.25 -15.55
CA ILE A 317 16.84 -5.64 -15.63
C ILE A 317 15.68 -5.77 -14.63
N ILE A 318 14.53 -6.19 -15.13
CA ILE A 318 13.31 -6.37 -14.35
C ILE A 318 12.90 -7.83 -14.46
N ASN A 319 12.89 -8.51 -13.32
CA ASN A 319 12.32 -9.85 -13.19
C ASN A 319 10.84 -9.71 -12.84
N LEU A 320 9.97 -10.10 -13.76
CA LEU A 320 8.53 -10.10 -13.57
C LEU A 320 8.09 -11.36 -12.82
N ALA A 321 7.21 -11.19 -11.84
CA ALA A 321 6.64 -12.28 -11.06
C ALA A 321 5.76 -13.22 -11.90
N ALA A 322 5.64 -14.46 -11.44
CA ALA A 322 4.79 -15.47 -12.06
C ALA A 322 3.30 -15.10 -11.94
N GLN A 323 2.49 -15.44 -12.95
CA GLN A 323 1.07 -15.09 -13.02
C GLN A 323 0.26 -15.58 -11.81
N GLN A 324 0.60 -16.74 -11.24
CA GLN A 324 -0.08 -17.30 -10.07
C GLN A 324 -0.06 -16.39 -8.82
N TYR A 325 0.89 -15.45 -8.73
CA TYR A 325 0.97 -14.50 -7.63
C TYR A 325 0.22 -13.19 -7.88
N LEU A 326 -0.29 -12.99 -9.10
CA LEU A 326 -0.93 -11.74 -9.53
C LEU A 326 -2.44 -11.90 -9.70
N LEU A 327 -2.88 -13.04 -10.23
CA LEU A 327 -4.28 -13.32 -10.52
C LEU A 327 -4.82 -14.40 -9.62
N GLN A 328 -6.04 -14.20 -9.14
CA GLN A 328 -6.74 -15.19 -8.35
C GLN A 328 -8.18 -15.39 -8.83
N GLN A 329 -8.64 -16.64 -8.86
CA GLN A 329 -10.04 -16.94 -9.08
C GLN A 329 -10.84 -16.79 -7.78
N PHE A 330 -12.10 -16.41 -7.95
CA PHE A 330 -13.10 -16.38 -6.90
C PHE A 330 -14.29 -17.22 -7.32
N MET A 331 -14.79 -18.02 -6.38
CA MET A 331 -15.87 -18.94 -6.63
C MET A 331 -17.12 -18.19 -7.09
N ASN A 332 -17.66 -18.59 -8.25
CA ASN A 332 -18.89 -18.01 -8.77
C ASN A 332 -20.13 -18.88 -8.49
N THR A 333 -19.97 -20.17 -8.23
CA THR A 333 -21.10 -21.10 -8.01
C THR A 333 -21.26 -21.43 -6.53
N TYR A 334 -22.49 -21.35 -6.05
CA TYR A 334 -22.89 -21.61 -4.67
C TYR A 334 -24.00 -22.66 -4.62
N LEU A 335 -23.98 -23.48 -3.58
CA LEU A 335 -25.09 -24.34 -3.20
C LEU A 335 -26.06 -23.55 -2.33
N GLU A 336 -27.22 -23.21 -2.89
CA GLU A 336 -28.38 -22.73 -2.14
C GLU A 336 -29.03 -23.93 -1.45
N THR A 337 -29.05 -23.91 -0.12
CA THR A 337 -29.82 -24.84 0.71
C THR A 337 -31.04 -24.11 1.25
N THR A 338 -32.23 -24.56 0.86
CA THR A 338 -33.49 -24.09 1.44
C THR A 338 -33.98 -25.13 2.44
N ALA A 339 -33.83 -24.81 3.72
CA ALA A 339 -34.36 -25.59 4.83
C ALA A 339 -35.76 -25.09 5.19
N THR A 340 -36.77 -25.92 4.97
CA THR A 340 -38.16 -25.66 5.38
C THR A 340 -38.47 -26.47 6.61
N ALA A 341 -38.84 -25.82 7.70
CA ALA A 341 -39.25 -26.49 8.94
C ALA A 341 -40.69 -26.13 9.30
N GLY A 342 -41.40 -27.07 9.90
CA GLY A 342 -42.80 -26.91 10.22
C GLY A 342 -43.38 -28.08 10.98
N THR A 343 -44.70 -28.08 11.10
CA THR A 343 -45.48 -29.16 11.70
C THR A 343 -46.52 -29.64 10.70
N MET A 344 -46.67 -30.96 10.59
CA MET A 344 -47.77 -31.59 9.87
C MET A 344 -48.80 -32.11 10.86
N THR A 345 -50.07 -31.99 10.52
CA THR A 345 -51.19 -32.53 11.28
C THR A 345 -52.11 -33.31 10.37
N THR A 346 -52.42 -34.56 10.70
CA THR A 346 -53.39 -35.38 9.96
C THR A 346 -54.69 -35.41 10.74
N ASP A 347 -55.77 -34.89 10.15
CA ASP A 347 -57.11 -34.93 10.71
C ASP A 347 -58.13 -35.20 9.61
N SER A 348 -59.08 -36.09 9.87
CA SER A 348 -60.11 -36.55 8.94
C SER A 348 -59.55 -37.04 7.59
N GLY A 349 -58.40 -37.72 7.63
CA GLY A 349 -57.70 -38.20 6.43
C GLY A 349 -57.04 -37.11 5.57
N ILE A 350 -56.99 -35.85 6.04
CA ILE A 350 -56.31 -34.74 5.36
C ILE A 350 -55.06 -34.36 6.16
N THR A 351 -53.89 -34.39 5.50
CA THR A 351 -52.64 -33.90 6.08
C THR A 351 -52.43 -32.44 5.73
N SER A 352 -52.44 -31.58 6.75
CA SER A 352 -52.16 -30.15 6.63
C SER A 352 -50.71 -29.83 7.04
N TYR A 353 -50.08 -28.89 6.35
CA TYR A 353 -48.71 -28.45 6.59
C TYR A 353 -48.69 -27.02 7.12
N THR A 354 -48.11 -26.82 8.29
CA THR A 354 -47.85 -25.48 8.84
C THR A 354 -46.36 -25.22 8.82
N ILE A 355 -45.91 -24.26 8.02
CA ILE A 355 -44.49 -23.87 7.95
C ILE A 355 -44.20 -22.92 9.12
N SER A 356 -43.20 -23.25 9.94
CA SER A 356 -42.75 -22.40 11.04
C SER A 356 -41.56 -21.53 10.65
N SER A 357 -40.67 -22.04 9.79
CA SER A 357 -39.55 -21.27 9.26
C SER A 357 -39.09 -21.74 7.90
N LEU A 358 -38.54 -20.80 7.14
CA LEU A 358 -37.83 -21.06 5.89
C LEU A 358 -36.47 -20.37 5.97
N THR A 359 -35.38 -21.15 5.89
CA THR A 359 -34.01 -20.62 5.96
C THR A 359 -33.27 -20.91 4.67
N LYS A 360 -32.74 -19.87 4.03
CA LYS A 360 -31.82 -20.00 2.90
C LYS A 360 -30.38 -19.75 3.32
N THR A 361 -29.51 -20.72 3.07
CA THR A 361 -28.06 -20.61 3.24
C THR A 361 -27.35 -20.87 1.92
N TYR A 362 -26.21 -20.21 1.74
CA TYR A 362 -25.40 -20.33 0.54
C TYR A 362 -24.00 -20.80 0.94
N THR A 363 -23.55 -21.90 0.36
CA THR A 363 -22.22 -22.45 0.60
C THR A 363 -21.44 -22.45 -0.71
N PRO A 364 -20.25 -21.84 -0.79
CA PRO A 364 -19.45 -21.90 -2.01
C PRO A 364 -19.06 -23.36 -2.29
N LEU A 365 -19.02 -23.77 -3.57
CA LEU A 365 -18.39 -25.05 -3.89
C LEU A 365 -16.88 -24.95 -3.66
N ASP A 366 -16.23 -26.09 -3.48
CA ASP A 366 -14.78 -26.16 -3.29
C ASP A 366 -14.04 -25.68 -4.55
N ILE A 367 -13.37 -24.54 -4.44
CA ILE A 367 -12.64 -23.91 -5.53
C ILE A 367 -11.47 -24.77 -6.02
N ALA A 368 -10.91 -25.65 -5.19
CA ALA A 368 -9.82 -26.55 -5.61
C ALA A 368 -10.31 -27.66 -6.55
N THR A 369 -11.58 -28.05 -6.42
CA THR A 369 -12.23 -29.06 -7.26
C THR A 369 -12.88 -28.43 -8.49
N TYR A 370 -13.52 -27.26 -8.32
CA TYR A 370 -14.26 -26.56 -9.37
C TYR A 370 -13.47 -25.34 -9.88
N TYR A 371 -12.37 -25.63 -10.57
CA TYR A 371 -11.41 -24.63 -11.07
C TYR A 371 -11.28 -24.68 -12.60
N GLY A 372 -11.37 -23.54 -13.27
CA GLY A 372 -11.05 -23.43 -14.70
C GLY A 372 -9.58 -23.12 -14.93
N SER A 373 -8.97 -23.58 -16.03
CA SER A 373 -7.62 -23.11 -16.40
C SER A 373 -7.66 -21.63 -16.75
N VAL A 374 -6.70 -20.83 -16.24
CA VAL A 374 -6.55 -19.42 -16.66
C VAL A 374 -5.53 -19.37 -17.79
N ALA A 375 -5.87 -18.71 -18.89
CA ALA A 375 -4.93 -18.50 -20.00
C ALA A 375 -3.71 -17.70 -19.55
N ASN A 376 -2.59 -17.84 -20.28
CA ASN A 376 -1.39 -17.04 -20.00
C ASN A 376 -1.67 -15.57 -20.27
N LEU A 377 -1.26 -14.72 -19.34
CA LEU A 377 -1.44 -13.28 -19.44
C LEU A 377 -0.49 -12.68 -20.48
N THR A 378 -1.07 -12.05 -21.50
CA THR A 378 -0.33 -11.37 -22.56
C THR A 378 -0.11 -9.90 -22.22
N VAL A 379 1.12 -9.42 -22.42
CA VAL A 379 1.47 -8.01 -22.27
C VAL A 379 1.25 -7.30 -23.61
N SER A 380 0.31 -6.36 -23.65
CA SER A 380 -0.02 -5.59 -24.85
C SER A 380 1.04 -4.53 -25.15
N GLN A 381 1.55 -3.86 -24.11
CA GLN A 381 2.54 -2.80 -24.21
C GLN A 381 3.47 -2.85 -23.00
N CYS A 382 4.77 -2.64 -23.24
CA CYS A 382 5.77 -2.53 -22.19
C CYS A 382 6.84 -1.52 -22.61
N GLU A 383 7.00 -0.44 -21.85
CA GLU A 383 7.89 0.68 -22.16
C GLU A 383 8.50 1.22 -20.87
N LEU A 384 9.77 1.60 -20.89
CA LEU A 384 10.41 2.33 -19.81
C LEU A 384 10.47 3.81 -20.17
N TYR A 385 9.87 4.65 -19.34
CA TYR A 385 9.93 6.11 -19.46
C TYR A 385 11.13 6.59 -18.66
N THR A 386 12.06 7.29 -19.29
CA THR A 386 13.26 7.84 -18.64
C THR A 386 13.27 9.36 -18.77
N ASN A 387 13.42 10.06 -17.64
CA ASN A 387 13.55 11.51 -17.63
C ASN A 387 15.00 11.91 -17.94
N ASN A 388 15.20 12.66 -19.02
CA ASN A 388 16.51 13.09 -19.49
C ASN A 388 16.66 14.59 -19.26
N ILE A 389 17.71 14.99 -18.55
CA ILE A 389 18.03 16.39 -18.23
C ILE A 389 19.17 16.84 -19.13
N VAL A 390 19.02 18.03 -19.70
CA VAL A 390 20.01 18.71 -20.54
C VAL A 390 20.38 20.02 -19.87
N ILE A 391 21.68 20.33 -19.84
CA ILE A 391 22.20 21.59 -19.29
C ILE A 391 23.09 22.30 -20.30
N GLU A 392 23.49 23.53 -19.99
CA GLU A 392 24.48 24.22 -20.80
C GLU A 392 25.81 23.44 -20.86
N GLN A 393 26.33 23.24 -22.08
CA GLN A 393 27.51 22.42 -22.35
C GLN A 393 28.75 22.86 -21.55
N THR A 394 28.98 24.16 -21.40
CA THR A 394 30.12 24.68 -20.62
C THR A 394 30.02 24.28 -19.14
N VAL A 395 28.80 24.28 -18.57
CA VAL A 395 28.58 23.86 -17.18
C VAL A 395 28.73 22.34 -17.06
N GLN A 396 28.25 21.58 -18.04
CA GLN A 396 28.42 20.13 -18.08
C GLN A 396 29.89 19.73 -18.02
N GLU A 397 30.74 20.35 -18.83
CA GLU A 397 32.18 20.07 -18.83
C GLU A 397 32.82 20.37 -17.47
N ILE A 398 32.45 21.48 -16.84
CA ILE A 398 32.94 21.84 -15.50
C ILE A 398 32.46 20.81 -14.49
N TYR A 399 31.18 20.43 -14.54
CA TYR A 399 30.59 19.46 -13.63
C TYR A 399 31.34 18.13 -13.70
N ILE A 400 31.54 17.56 -14.89
CA ILE A 400 32.22 16.28 -15.08
C ILE A 400 33.68 16.34 -14.61
N LYS A 401 34.40 17.44 -14.87
CA LYS A 401 35.81 17.60 -14.48
C LYS A 401 35.99 17.86 -12.98
N LYS A 402 34.96 18.37 -12.29
CA LYS A 402 35.04 18.78 -10.88
C LYS A 402 34.32 17.84 -9.93
N ILE A 403 33.34 17.07 -10.39
CA ILE A 403 32.68 16.09 -9.56
C ILE A 403 33.57 14.86 -9.41
N LEU A 404 34.02 14.62 -8.18
CA LEU A 404 34.87 13.47 -7.86
C LEU A 404 34.01 12.27 -7.45
N PHE A 405 32.94 12.52 -6.69
CA PHE A 405 32.04 11.48 -6.20
C PHE A 405 30.68 12.05 -5.82
N GLN A 406 29.68 11.17 -5.78
CA GLN A 406 28.35 11.43 -5.24
C GLN A 406 28.06 10.47 -4.09
N MET A 407 27.43 10.95 -3.01
CA MET A 407 26.93 10.08 -1.96
C MET A 407 25.57 9.54 -2.37
N ILE A 408 25.41 8.23 -2.35
CA ILE A 408 24.22 7.52 -2.80
C ILE A 408 23.67 6.61 -1.71
N ARG A 409 22.43 6.16 -1.87
CA ARG A 409 21.79 5.19 -1.00
C ARG A 409 21.47 3.94 -1.80
N VAL A 410 21.88 2.79 -1.29
CA VAL A 410 21.65 1.49 -1.94
C VAL A 410 20.92 0.57 -0.98
N TYR A 411 20.16 -0.37 -1.55
CA TYR A 411 19.39 -1.33 -0.77
C TYR A 411 20.25 -2.56 -0.42
N TYR A 412 20.15 -3.02 0.82
CA TYR A 412 20.68 -4.32 1.24
C TYR A 412 19.56 -5.17 1.80
N HIS A 413 19.55 -6.44 1.40
CA HIS A 413 18.49 -7.40 1.71
C HIS A 413 19.04 -8.57 2.48
N GLN A 414 18.33 -8.98 3.51
CA GLN A 414 18.58 -10.26 4.16
C GLN A 414 17.29 -11.02 4.40
N PRO A 415 16.89 -11.89 3.47
CA PRO A 415 15.79 -12.81 3.71
C PRO A 415 16.24 -13.96 4.62
N GLY A 416 15.40 -14.34 5.56
CA GLY A 416 15.59 -15.55 6.36
C GLY A 416 14.25 -16.16 6.74
N VAL A 417 14.12 -17.48 6.70
CA VAL A 417 12.93 -18.17 7.23
C VAL A 417 13.24 -18.62 8.65
N ILE A 418 12.37 -18.24 9.58
CA ILE A 418 12.48 -18.55 11.00
C ILE A 418 11.25 -19.36 11.45
N ALA A 419 11.47 -20.24 12.42
CA ALA A 419 10.45 -21.13 12.97
C ALA A 419 10.48 -21.19 14.51
N THR A 420 11.37 -20.42 15.15
CA THR A 420 11.56 -20.44 16.60
C THR A 420 10.86 -19.27 17.28
N ALA A 421 10.24 -19.55 18.43
CA ALA A 421 9.50 -18.56 19.22
C ALA A 421 10.41 -17.47 19.82
N SER A 422 11.66 -17.81 20.12
CA SER A 422 12.73 -16.86 20.39
C SER A 422 13.96 -17.26 19.59
N GLY A 423 14.76 -16.28 19.22
CA GLY A 423 15.95 -16.52 18.43
C GLY A 423 16.73 -15.26 18.14
N GLU A 424 17.86 -15.47 17.49
CA GLU A 424 18.74 -14.42 17.00
C GLU A 424 19.10 -14.69 15.53
N LEU A 425 19.20 -13.62 14.75
CA LEU A 425 19.59 -13.66 13.35
C LEU A 425 20.79 -12.75 13.17
N LEU A 426 21.91 -13.34 12.77
CA LEU A 426 23.11 -12.60 12.38
C LEU A 426 22.89 -11.94 11.02
N MET A 427 22.97 -10.61 10.97
CA MET A 427 22.93 -9.84 9.74
C MET A 427 24.32 -9.72 9.11
N ASN A 428 24.58 -10.53 8.08
CA ASN A 428 25.89 -10.63 7.42
C ASN A 428 25.95 -9.98 6.03
N THR A 429 24.80 -9.56 5.49
CA THR A 429 24.69 -8.96 4.15
C THR A 429 25.03 -7.46 4.13
N LEU A 430 25.04 -6.82 5.29
CA LEU A 430 25.29 -5.38 5.44
C LEU A 430 26.78 -5.07 5.24
N ARG A 431 27.15 -4.45 4.11
CA ARG A 431 28.56 -4.14 3.79
C ARG A 431 28.91 -2.65 3.83
N SER A 432 27.93 -1.77 3.98
CA SER A 432 28.13 -0.32 4.06
C SER A 432 27.64 0.24 5.40
N PRO A 433 27.96 1.51 5.73
CA PRO A 433 27.27 2.22 6.79
C PRO A 433 25.75 2.25 6.53
N VAL A 434 24.93 1.98 7.55
CA VAL A 434 23.46 1.87 7.46
C VAL A 434 22.80 3.04 8.20
N GLU A 435 21.87 3.74 7.57
CA GLU A 435 21.13 4.84 8.22
C GLU A 435 19.92 4.33 9.01
N TYR A 436 19.16 3.41 8.41
CA TYR A 436 17.97 2.82 9.01
C TYR A 436 17.66 1.47 8.39
N LEU A 437 16.86 0.69 9.10
CA LEU A 437 16.39 -0.64 8.73
C LEU A 437 14.86 -0.64 8.76
N TRP A 438 14.25 -1.25 7.75
CA TRP A 438 12.87 -1.71 7.83
C TRP A 438 12.88 -3.21 8.04
N ILE A 439 12.07 -3.65 9.00
CA ILE A 439 12.01 -5.04 9.43
C ILE A 439 10.55 -5.49 9.39
N GLY A 440 10.31 -6.68 8.86
CA GLY A 440 9.00 -7.31 8.81
C GLY A 440 9.09 -8.79 9.14
N PHE A 441 8.09 -9.29 9.85
CA PHE A 441 7.98 -10.70 10.24
C PHE A 441 6.76 -11.32 9.57
N GLN A 442 6.89 -11.56 8.27
CA GLN A 442 5.78 -12.01 7.44
C GLN A 442 5.53 -13.53 7.54
N PRO A 443 4.34 -13.98 7.96
CA PRO A 443 3.98 -15.40 7.88
C PRO A 443 4.18 -15.98 6.48
N THR A 444 4.82 -17.14 6.37
CA THR A 444 5.05 -17.79 5.07
C THR A 444 3.74 -18.16 4.37
N PHE A 445 2.70 -18.46 5.15
CA PHE A 445 1.36 -18.76 4.64
C PHE A 445 0.71 -17.58 3.89
N ASN A 446 1.07 -16.33 4.20
CA ASN A 446 0.54 -15.15 3.50
C ASN A 446 0.93 -15.13 2.01
N GLN A 447 2.02 -15.81 1.63
CA GLN A 447 2.49 -15.93 0.24
C GLN A 447 2.30 -17.34 -0.35
N SER A 448 1.64 -18.25 0.37
CA SER A 448 1.42 -19.61 -0.09
C SER A 448 0.34 -19.67 -1.15
N THR A 449 0.55 -20.42 -2.22
CA THR A 449 -0.48 -20.66 -3.26
C THR A 449 -1.67 -21.48 -2.74
N SER A 450 -1.51 -22.20 -1.62
CA SER A 450 -2.62 -22.86 -0.93
C SER A 450 -3.52 -21.87 -0.16
N ASN A 451 -3.08 -20.63 0.05
CA ASN A 451 -3.84 -19.64 0.76
C ASN A 451 -4.85 -18.97 -0.18
N ILE A 452 -6.14 -19.22 0.05
CA ILE A 452 -7.23 -18.63 -0.71
C ILE A 452 -7.34 -17.10 -0.55
N GLU A 453 -6.61 -16.48 0.38
CA GLU A 453 -6.57 -15.03 0.55
C GLU A 453 -5.20 -14.41 0.23
N MET A 454 -4.31 -15.16 -0.44
CA MET A 454 -2.98 -14.68 -0.82
C MET A 454 -3.04 -13.35 -1.59
N TRP A 455 -4.05 -13.16 -2.46
CA TRP A 455 -4.25 -11.92 -3.21
C TRP A 455 -4.26 -10.65 -2.34
N ARG A 456 -4.69 -10.76 -1.07
CA ARG A 456 -4.71 -9.67 -0.09
C ARG A 456 -3.55 -9.77 0.88
N GLU A 457 -3.29 -10.96 1.42
CA GLU A 457 -2.35 -11.14 2.54
C GLU A 457 -0.86 -11.01 2.13
N TRP A 458 -0.52 -11.15 0.85
CA TRP A 458 0.87 -11.23 0.39
C TRP A 458 1.77 -10.05 0.80
N HIS A 459 1.20 -8.87 1.05
CA HIS A 459 1.93 -7.66 1.47
C HIS A 459 1.77 -7.32 2.96
N HIS A 460 0.98 -8.10 3.71
CA HIS A 460 0.84 -7.94 5.15
C HIS A 460 2.01 -8.61 5.87
N LEU A 461 2.59 -7.90 6.84
CA LEU A 461 3.74 -8.33 7.65
C LEU A 461 3.32 -8.95 8.99
N ASN A 462 2.03 -9.23 9.15
CA ASN A 462 1.43 -9.81 10.35
C ASN A 462 0.50 -10.96 9.97
N LYS A 463 -0.09 -11.61 10.98
CA LYS A 463 -1.09 -12.64 10.76
C LYS A 463 -2.43 -11.97 10.53
N VAL A 464 -3.02 -12.23 9.37
CA VAL A 464 -4.35 -11.76 9.03
C VAL A 464 -5.39 -12.83 9.41
N VAL A 465 -6.47 -12.38 10.06
CA VAL A 465 -7.63 -13.19 10.47
C VAL A 465 -8.90 -12.53 9.97
N TYR A 466 -9.94 -13.34 9.68
CA TYR A 466 -11.20 -12.84 9.12
C TYR A 466 -12.34 -13.04 10.10
N GLY A 467 -13.02 -11.95 10.45
CA GLY A 467 -14.35 -12.00 11.02
C GLY A 467 -15.39 -12.01 9.91
N THR A 468 -16.46 -12.80 10.08
CA THR A 468 -17.56 -12.87 9.12
C THR A 468 -18.83 -12.35 9.75
N ILE A 469 -19.52 -11.43 9.07
CA ILE A 469 -20.82 -10.91 9.45
C ILE A 469 -21.80 -11.35 8.37
N ASN A 470 -22.81 -12.12 8.77
CA ASN A 470 -23.91 -12.47 7.88
C ASN A 470 -25.07 -11.51 8.16
N ASN A 471 -25.32 -10.57 7.26
CA ASN A 471 -26.46 -9.66 7.35
C ASN A 471 -27.72 -10.41 6.92
N GLN A 472 -28.34 -11.12 7.86
CA GLN A 472 -29.54 -11.90 7.62
C GLN A 472 -30.74 -10.99 7.35
N GLN A 473 -31.39 -11.17 6.19
CA GLN A 473 -32.69 -10.58 5.93
C GLN A 473 -33.76 -11.45 6.57
N LYS A 474 -34.56 -10.85 7.45
CA LYS A 474 -35.69 -11.51 8.11
C LYS A 474 -36.98 -10.91 7.58
N SER A 475 -37.90 -11.78 7.19
CA SER A 475 -39.25 -11.40 6.78
C SER A 475 -40.26 -12.29 7.50
N PHE A 476 -41.43 -11.73 7.76
CA PHE A 476 -42.56 -12.44 8.35
C PHE A 476 -43.71 -12.37 7.38
N ILE A 477 -44.29 -13.52 7.06
CA ILE A 477 -45.49 -13.57 6.22
C ILE A 477 -46.63 -14.01 7.13
N ILE A 478 -47.71 -13.23 7.13
CA ILE A 478 -48.96 -13.61 7.78
C ILE A 478 -49.94 -13.88 6.65
N GLN A 479 -50.32 -15.15 6.47
CA GLN A 479 -51.34 -15.53 5.51
C GLN A 479 -52.45 -16.23 6.26
N ASP A 480 -53.59 -15.55 6.40
CA ASP A 480 -54.81 -16.15 6.91
C ASP A 480 -55.56 -16.82 5.75
N THR A 481 -55.65 -18.14 5.78
CA THR A 481 -56.33 -18.93 4.75
C THR A 481 -57.74 -19.34 5.17
N THR A 482 -58.27 -18.81 6.29
CA THR A 482 -59.58 -19.20 6.83
C THR A 482 -60.56 -18.02 6.89
N LEU A 483 -61.70 -18.12 6.20
CA LEU A 483 -62.78 -17.11 6.21
C LEU A 483 -63.64 -17.15 7.49
N SER A 484 -63.16 -17.69 8.61
CA SER A 484 -63.99 -17.84 9.82
C SER A 484 -63.19 -17.64 11.11
N SER A 485 -63.46 -16.51 11.75
CA SER A 485 -63.08 -16.07 13.11
C SER A 485 -61.66 -15.52 13.31
N LEU A 486 -61.60 -14.19 13.38
CA LEU A 486 -60.46 -13.31 13.71
C LEU A 486 -59.99 -13.43 15.18
N THR A 487 -59.68 -14.63 15.69
CA THR A 487 -59.26 -14.78 17.11
C THR A 487 -58.11 -15.74 17.40
N LYS A 488 -57.42 -16.30 16.39
CA LYS A 488 -56.15 -17.03 16.63
C LYS A 488 -55.04 -16.43 15.79
N ALA A 489 -54.02 -15.87 16.45
CA ALA A 489 -52.75 -15.57 15.82
C ALA A 489 -52.16 -16.89 15.29
N ALA A 490 -52.23 -17.10 13.97
CA ALA A 490 -51.56 -18.21 13.32
C ALA A 490 -50.04 -18.10 13.59
N ALA A 491 -49.35 -19.24 13.71
CA ALA A 491 -47.91 -19.26 13.80
C ALA A 491 -47.34 -18.52 12.58
N ASN A 492 -46.64 -17.40 12.80
CA ASN A 492 -46.12 -16.58 11.71
C ASN A 492 -44.90 -17.26 11.09
N PRO A 493 -44.97 -17.81 9.87
CA PRO A 493 -43.78 -18.33 9.20
C PRO A 493 -42.72 -17.25 9.11
N GLN A 494 -41.57 -17.52 9.71
CA GLN A 494 -40.40 -16.64 9.63
C GLN A 494 -39.55 -17.08 8.43
N ALA A 495 -39.37 -16.19 7.45
CA ALA A 495 -38.46 -16.44 6.34
C ALA A 495 -37.16 -15.67 6.59
N VAL A 496 -36.06 -16.42 6.71
CA VAL A 496 -34.71 -15.91 6.92
C VAL A 496 -33.86 -16.20 5.70
N ILE A 497 -33.30 -15.16 5.09
CA ILE A 497 -32.44 -15.26 3.91
C ILE A 497 -31.05 -14.75 4.30
N SER A 498 -30.05 -15.61 4.18
CA SER A 498 -28.64 -15.21 4.32
C SER A 498 -28.14 -14.54 3.04
N GLN A 499 -27.04 -13.77 3.12
CA GLN A 499 -26.36 -13.30 1.92
C GLN A 499 -25.67 -14.48 1.20
N ILE A 500 -25.54 -14.40 -0.13
CA ILE A 500 -24.80 -15.40 -0.93
C ILE A 500 -23.32 -15.39 -0.54
N VAL A 501 -22.75 -14.19 -0.45
CA VAL A 501 -21.40 -13.95 0.05
C VAL A 501 -21.51 -13.10 1.31
N PRO A 502 -21.09 -13.60 2.48
CA PRO A 502 -21.17 -12.83 3.71
C PRO A 502 -20.08 -11.75 3.74
N ASP A 503 -20.37 -10.66 4.44
CA ASP A 503 -19.41 -9.58 4.66
C ASP A 503 -18.25 -10.08 5.52
N ARG A 504 -17.01 -9.80 5.11
CA ARG A 504 -15.80 -10.21 5.84
C ARG A 504 -14.96 -8.99 6.18
N TYR A 505 -14.56 -8.88 7.44
CA TYR A 505 -13.63 -7.83 7.88
C TYR A 505 -12.30 -8.44 8.30
N VAL A 506 -11.25 -7.67 8.05
CA VAL A 506 -9.86 -8.05 8.27
C VAL A 506 -9.48 -7.62 9.67
N VAL A 507 -8.92 -8.56 10.44
CA VAL A 507 -8.32 -8.29 11.75
C VAL A 507 -6.85 -8.66 11.68
N GLU A 508 -6.00 -7.68 11.95
CA GLU A 508 -4.56 -7.87 12.03
C GLU A 508 -4.17 -8.36 13.42
N TYR A 509 -3.40 -9.44 13.49
CA TYR A 509 -2.88 -10.00 14.73
C TYR A 509 -1.35 -9.85 14.77
N PRO A 510 -0.78 -9.12 15.74
CA PRO A 510 0.66 -8.91 15.82
C PRO A 510 1.37 -10.23 16.12
N THR A 511 2.37 -10.56 15.32
CA THR A 511 3.10 -11.83 15.39
C THR A 511 4.32 -11.79 16.30
N ILE A 512 4.80 -10.61 16.71
CA ILE A 512 6.02 -10.43 17.49
C ILE A 512 5.70 -9.74 18.83
N SER A 513 6.40 -10.13 19.89
CA SER A 513 6.24 -9.59 21.24
C SER A 513 7.35 -8.60 21.62
N THR A 514 8.60 -8.89 21.27
CA THR A 514 9.72 -7.94 21.46
C THR A 514 10.74 -8.06 20.34
N ILE A 515 11.44 -6.95 20.09
CA ILE A 515 12.58 -6.88 19.18
C ILE A 515 13.74 -6.22 19.92
N GLU A 516 14.93 -6.81 19.81
CA GLU A 516 16.19 -6.31 20.36
C GLU A 516 17.24 -6.28 19.24
N LEU A 517 18.05 -5.22 19.24
CA LEU A 517 19.20 -5.10 18.34
C LEU A 517 20.49 -5.14 19.17
N ASP A 518 21.28 -6.18 18.94
CA ASP A 518 22.55 -6.42 19.61
C ASP A 518 23.71 -6.24 18.62
N VAL A 519 24.71 -5.48 19.06
CA VAL A 519 25.94 -5.29 18.31
C VAL A 519 27.14 -5.52 19.20
N HIS A 520 27.99 -6.48 18.83
CA HIS A 520 29.17 -6.86 19.62
C HIS A 520 28.85 -7.16 21.10
N GLY A 521 27.69 -7.78 21.37
CA GLY A 521 27.24 -8.12 22.73
C GLY A 521 26.64 -6.95 23.50
N ILE A 522 26.43 -5.79 22.87
CA ILE A 522 25.81 -4.60 23.46
C ILE A 522 24.44 -4.41 22.80
N ALA A 523 23.37 -4.45 23.60
CA ALA A 523 22.02 -4.14 23.14
C ALA A 523 21.89 -2.64 22.86
N ILE A 524 22.10 -2.22 21.61
CA ILE A 524 21.90 -0.83 21.16
C ILE A 524 20.42 -0.45 21.31
N PHE A 525 19.54 -1.35 20.90
CA PHE A 525 18.13 -1.30 21.24
C PHE A 525 17.83 -2.49 22.13
N SER A 526 17.45 -2.22 23.38
CA SER A 526 16.96 -3.25 24.30
C SER A 526 15.68 -3.90 23.77
N ALA A 527 15.25 -5.00 24.39
CA ALA A 527 14.01 -5.70 24.04
C ALA A 527 12.76 -4.83 24.28
N PHE A 528 12.42 -4.01 23.29
CA PHE A 528 11.25 -3.13 23.32
C PHE A 528 10.04 -3.79 22.64
N PRO A 529 8.80 -3.40 23.03
CA PRO A 529 7.60 -3.88 22.39
C PRO A 529 7.48 -3.36 20.94
N PRO A 530 6.71 -4.03 20.07
CA PRO A 530 6.68 -3.72 18.63
C PRO A 530 6.13 -2.33 18.33
N GLN A 531 5.23 -1.81 19.18
CA GLN A 531 4.66 -0.47 19.04
C GLN A 531 5.72 0.64 19.12
N PHE A 532 6.86 0.40 19.79
CA PHE A 532 7.97 1.34 19.80
C PHE A 532 8.56 1.51 18.39
N TYR A 533 8.78 0.40 17.68
CA TYR A 533 9.37 0.39 16.34
C TYR A 533 8.37 0.68 15.21
N ASN A 534 7.10 0.31 15.39
CA ASN A 534 6.03 0.52 14.42
C ASN A 534 5.42 1.92 14.52
N GLY A 535 5.10 2.37 15.74
CA GLY A 535 4.40 3.63 15.99
C GLY A 535 5.34 4.78 16.37
N TYR A 536 6.09 4.63 17.46
CA TYR A 536 6.83 5.75 18.05
C TYR A 536 8.00 6.24 17.19
N LEU A 537 8.87 5.33 16.70
CA LEU A 537 10.04 5.74 15.90
C LEU A 537 9.65 6.47 14.60
N PRO A 538 8.73 5.95 13.77
CA PRO A 538 8.30 6.66 12.56
C PRO A 538 7.47 7.93 12.84
N TYR A 539 6.85 8.05 14.02
CA TYR A 539 6.13 9.26 14.42
C TYR A 539 7.10 10.37 14.87
N HIS A 540 8.15 10.01 15.61
CA HIS A 540 9.12 10.97 16.14
C HIS A 540 10.15 11.42 15.09
N TYR A 541 10.61 10.51 14.25
CA TYR A 541 11.65 10.76 13.24
C TYR A 541 11.07 10.88 11.82
N GLY A 542 11.79 11.58 10.93
CA GLY A 542 11.49 11.63 9.49
C GLY A 542 10.62 12.78 9.01
N GLY A 543 9.91 13.48 9.90
CA GLY A 543 9.13 14.67 9.53
C GLY A 543 8.21 14.41 8.35
N ILE A 544 8.38 15.16 7.25
CA ILE A 544 7.57 15.03 6.04
C ILE A 544 8.02 13.91 5.10
N GLU A 545 9.12 13.20 5.39
CA GLU A 545 9.68 12.15 4.50
C GLU A 545 9.24 10.74 4.91
N LEU A 546 8.71 10.57 6.11
CA LEU A 546 8.20 9.30 6.64
C LEU A 546 6.74 9.43 7.06
N ARG A 547 6.02 8.32 6.98
CA ARG A 547 4.71 8.13 7.60
C ARG A 547 4.76 6.98 8.58
N THR A 548 3.88 7.02 9.57
CA THR A 548 3.59 5.85 10.40
C THR A 548 2.84 4.80 9.55
N PRO A 549 3.28 3.54 9.52
CA PRO A 549 2.64 2.48 8.76
C PRO A 549 1.29 2.08 9.40
N ASP A 550 0.32 1.71 8.56
CA ASP A 550 -0.97 1.18 9.05
C ASP A 550 -0.86 -0.30 9.45
N ASP A 551 0.07 -1.03 8.82
CA ASP A 551 0.36 -2.44 9.10
C ASP A 551 1.15 -2.56 10.41
N THR A 552 0.59 -3.25 11.38
CA THR A 552 1.17 -3.45 12.71
C THR A 552 2.44 -4.32 12.73
N GLY A 553 2.73 -5.05 11.66
CA GLY A 553 3.93 -5.89 11.49
C GLY A 553 5.13 -5.20 10.82
N ALA A 554 5.00 -3.92 10.44
CA ALA A 554 6.08 -3.14 9.84
C ALA A 554 6.89 -2.40 10.92
N PHE A 555 8.19 -2.66 11.02
CA PHE A 555 9.03 -2.07 12.05
C PHE A 555 10.15 -1.23 11.44
N MET A 556 10.48 -0.10 12.07
CA MET A 556 11.61 0.74 11.71
C MET A 556 12.62 0.75 12.84
N ILE A 557 13.91 0.53 12.52
CA ILE A 557 15.03 0.83 13.40
C ILE A 557 15.83 1.96 12.76
N ASN A 558 16.11 3.01 13.53
CA ASN A 558 16.70 4.24 13.02
C ASN A 558 18.03 4.55 13.72
N PHE A 559 19.03 4.96 12.94
CA PHE A 559 20.34 5.44 13.43
C PHE A 559 20.64 6.89 13.01
N ALA A 560 19.73 7.53 12.26
CA ALA A 560 19.88 8.89 11.75
C ALA A 560 18.89 9.86 12.41
N ILE A 561 19.27 11.12 12.63
CA ILE A 561 18.35 12.13 13.18
C ILE A 561 17.27 12.51 12.15
N TYR A 562 17.67 12.61 10.88
CA TYR A 562 16.81 12.96 9.75
C TYR A 562 16.85 11.84 8.68
N PRO A 563 16.22 10.68 8.94
CA PRO A 563 16.16 9.59 7.97
C PRO A 563 15.53 10.08 6.65
N ARG A 564 16.00 9.53 5.52
CA ARG A 564 15.64 9.89 4.13
C ARG A 564 16.07 11.27 3.62
N SER A 565 16.44 12.20 4.49
CA SER A 565 17.01 13.47 4.04
C SER A 565 18.34 13.27 3.30
N TYR A 566 18.66 14.11 2.31
CA TYR A 566 19.88 13.90 1.53
C TYR A 566 21.14 13.99 2.40
N GLN A 567 21.22 15.02 3.24
CA GLN A 567 22.35 15.25 4.15
C GLN A 567 22.39 14.15 5.22
N PRO A 568 23.51 13.41 5.36
CA PRO A 568 23.61 12.37 6.37
C PRO A 568 23.59 12.98 7.77
N SER A 569 22.84 12.35 8.68
CA SER A 569 22.58 12.86 10.04
C SER A 569 22.77 11.80 11.12
N GLY A 570 23.45 10.70 10.78
CA GLY A 570 23.75 9.58 11.65
C GLY A 570 23.74 8.28 10.85
N TYR A 571 24.58 7.32 11.24
CA TYR A 571 24.64 5.99 10.65
C TYR A 571 25.25 4.99 11.63
N MET A 572 24.96 3.72 11.43
CA MET A 572 25.61 2.61 12.09
C MET A 572 26.65 1.98 11.16
N ASN A 573 27.88 1.79 11.63
CA ASN A 573 28.97 1.27 10.79
C ASN A 573 28.93 -0.26 10.67
N ALA A 574 28.03 -0.79 9.84
CA ALA A 574 27.94 -2.22 9.58
C ALA A 574 29.12 -2.78 8.77
N SER A 575 29.89 -1.94 8.04
CA SER A 575 31.03 -2.40 7.23
C SER A 575 32.18 -3.03 8.04
N ARG A 576 32.35 -2.62 9.30
CA ARG A 576 33.39 -3.14 10.21
C ARG A 576 32.81 -4.09 11.25
N THR A 577 31.52 -3.97 11.54
CA THR A 577 30.83 -4.75 12.54
C THR A 577 30.42 -6.09 11.96
N ARG A 578 31.11 -7.15 12.37
CA ARG A 578 30.82 -8.54 11.95
C ARG A 578 29.73 -9.22 12.81
N GLU A 579 29.35 -8.61 13.92
CA GLU A 579 28.40 -9.13 14.90
C GLU A 579 27.25 -8.14 15.04
N PHE A 580 26.27 -8.27 14.15
CA PHE A 580 25.07 -7.43 14.12
C PHE A 580 23.85 -8.36 14.19
N TYR A 581 23.23 -8.49 15.36
CA TYR A 581 22.18 -9.48 15.63
C TYR A 581 20.82 -8.82 15.82
N LEU A 582 19.82 -9.34 15.11
CA LEU A 582 18.41 -9.08 15.40
C LEU A 582 17.90 -10.21 16.28
N LYS A 583 17.44 -9.89 17.48
CA LYS A 583 16.81 -10.86 18.38
C LYS A 583 15.32 -10.58 18.50
N TRP A 584 14.53 -11.63 18.65
CA TRP A 584 13.07 -11.52 18.78
C TRP A 584 12.52 -12.48 19.82
N THR A 585 11.32 -12.15 20.31
CA THR A 585 10.46 -13.08 21.05
C THR A 585 9.03 -13.02 20.52
N THR A 586 8.34 -14.16 20.53
CA THR A 586 6.93 -14.29 20.13
C THR A 586 6.27 -15.47 20.85
N SER A 587 4.95 -15.43 20.97
CA SER A 587 4.10 -16.55 21.36
C SER A 587 3.44 -17.28 20.18
N TRP A 588 3.56 -16.76 18.96
CA TRP A 588 2.82 -17.24 17.79
C TRP A 588 3.62 -18.19 16.88
N MET A 589 4.92 -17.93 16.69
CA MET A 589 5.74 -18.74 15.76
C MET A 589 6.02 -20.14 16.30
N SER A 590 6.01 -21.12 15.39
CA SER A 590 6.36 -22.51 15.67
C SER A 590 6.89 -23.20 14.40
N THR A 591 7.24 -24.48 14.49
CA THR A 591 7.61 -25.29 13.31
C THR A 591 6.48 -25.40 12.28
N THR A 592 5.23 -25.22 12.69
CA THR A 592 4.07 -25.18 11.80
C THR A 592 3.79 -23.76 11.30
N TYR A 593 3.95 -22.76 12.17
CA TYR A 593 3.73 -21.35 11.86
C TYR A 593 5.07 -20.64 11.65
N THR A 594 5.63 -20.82 10.46
CA THR A 594 6.91 -20.22 10.08
C THR A 594 6.73 -18.81 9.52
N VAL A 595 7.78 -18.01 9.64
CA VAL A 595 7.81 -16.60 9.23
C VAL A 595 9.02 -16.35 8.36
N LYS A 596 8.85 -15.55 7.30
CA LYS A 596 9.93 -14.93 6.55
C LYS A 596 10.26 -13.59 7.20
N VAL A 597 11.49 -13.47 7.72
CA VAL A 597 12.06 -12.20 8.16
C VAL A 597 12.50 -11.44 6.92
N ILE A 598 11.99 -10.22 6.79
CA ILE A 598 12.32 -9.27 5.74
C ILE A 598 13.12 -8.16 6.42
N ILE A 599 14.36 -7.95 5.97
CA ILE A 599 15.21 -6.86 6.42
C ILE A 599 15.64 -6.07 5.20
N THR A 600 15.12 -4.86 5.09
CA THR A 600 15.50 -3.87 4.09
C THR A 600 16.36 -2.82 4.78
N ALA A 601 17.65 -2.82 4.48
CA ALA A 601 18.59 -1.86 5.04
C ALA A 601 18.96 -0.80 3.99
N ILE A 602 18.91 0.47 4.39
CA ILE A 602 19.34 1.58 3.52
C ILE A 602 20.76 1.98 3.89
N GLY A 603 21.69 1.63 3.02
CA GLY A 603 23.11 1.85 3.21
C GLY A 603 23.63 3.07 2.44
N ILE A 604 24.54 3.82 3.06
CA ILE A 604 25.28 4.91 2.42
C ILE A 604 26.45 4.32 1.62
N ASN A 605 26.51 4.66 0.34
CA ASN A 605 27.64 4.34 -0.51
C ASN A 605 28.11 5.59 -1.27
N PHE A 606 29.24 5.49 -1.97
CA PHE A 606 29.78 6.56 -2.79
C PHE A 606 29.96 6.07 -4.21
N LEU A 607 29.37 6.81 -5.14
CA LEU A 607 29.59 6.67 -6.57
C LEU A 607 30.78 7.51 -6.97
N MET A 608 31.89 6.86 -7.31
CA MET A 608 33.09 7.52 -7.81
C MET A 608 32.96 7.69 -9.31
N LEU A 609 33.19 8.90 -9.80
CA LEU A 609 33.10 9.25 -11.22
C LEU A 609 34.51 9.64 -11.67
N SER A 610 35.16 8.83 -12.51
CA SER A 610 36.50 9.14 -13.03
C SER A 610 36.65 8.70 -14.48
N ASN A 611 37.07 9.62 -15.35
CA ASN A 611 37.44 9.35 -16.75
C ASN A 611 36.41 8.55 -17.56
N GLY A 612 35.11 8.79 -17.34
CA GLY A 612 34.03 8.11 -18.08
C GLY A 612 33.66 6.73 -17.52
N ASP A 613 34.18 6.36 -16.35
CA ASP A 613 33.78 5.17 -15.61
C ASP A 613 33.15 5.55 -14.26
N ALA A 614 32.18 4.73 -13.85
CA ALA A 614 31.48 4.86 -12.59
C ALA A 614 31.76 3.61 -11.76
N THR A 615 32.17 3.78 -10.50
CA THR A 615 32.44 2.65 -9.60
C THR A 615 31.88 2.92 -8.21
N LEU A 616 31.44 1.86 -7.54
CA LEU A 616 31.01 1.94 -6.14
C LEU A 616 32.20 1.77 -5.21
N ARG A 617 32.26 2.60 -4.16
CA ARG A 617 33.31 2.47 -3.14
C ARG A 617 33.19 1.19 -2.32
N PHE A 618 31.97 0.84 -1.92
CA PHE A 618 31.69 -0.42 -1.24
C PHE A 618 31.02 -1.35 -2.26
N THR A 619 31.73 -2.38 -2.68
CA THR A 619 31.16 -3.44 -3.53
C THR A 619 30.31 -4.39 -2.68
N ALA A 620 29.18 -4.83 -3.23
CA ALA A 620 28.27 -5.79 -2.61
C ALA A 620 28.90 -7.18 -2.41
#